data_AF-A0AAW0HBE8-F1
#
_entry.id   AF-A0AAW0HBE8-F1
#
_cell.length_a   1.000
_cell.length_b   1.000
_cell.length_c   1.000
_cell.angle_alpha   90.00
_cell.angle_beta   90.00
_cell.angle_gamma   90.00
#
_symmetry.space_group_name_H-M   'P 1'
#
loop_
_entity.id
_entity.type
_entity.pdbx_description
1 polymer ?
#
loop_
_entity_poly.entity_id
_entity_poly.type
_entity_poly.pdbx_seq_one_letter_code
_entity_poly.pdbx_strand_id
1 'polypeptide(L)'
;MRGQVPPHLEPMGLLWAMEPDRPFWSLVKRDVQKPFVVELEVLDGQEPDRGWLLSQAVQERHFMAPGVRDEVKETKDGLLDVVEGFQSPLVETKSFIPVERSDTTLLFLVGQDDHNWKGEFYADEISKHLQAHGKEKP
;
A
#
# COMPACT_ATOMS: atom_id res chain seq x y z
N MET A 1 -7.07 10.89 -17.38
CA MET A 1 -7.56 9.51 -17.54
C MET A 1 -9.07 9.57 -17.61
N ARG A 2 -9.68 8.74 -18.45
CA ARG A 2 -11.14 8.65 -18.58
C ARG A 2 -11.55 7.19 -18.64
N GLY A 3 -12.67 6.85 -18.04
CA GLY A 3 -13.28 5.52 -18.11
C GLY A 3 -14.70 5.63 -18.65
N GLN A 4 -15.16 4.59 -19.34
CA GLN A 4 -16.56 4.42 -19.72
C GLN A 4 -17.13 3.19 -19.03
N VAL A 5 -18.45 3.10 -18.94
CA VAL A 5 -19.13 1.95 -18.32
C VAL A 5 -18.83 0.70 -19.16
N PRO A 6 -18.23 -0.36 -18.59
CA PRO A 6 -18.00 -1.60 -19.33
C PRO A 6 -19.32 -2.35 -19.62
N PRO A 7 -19.34 -3.23 -20.62
CA PRO A 7 -20.57 -3.86 -21.12
C PRO A 7 -21.27 -4.84 -20.17
N HIS A 8 -20.63 -5.24 -19.06
CA HIS A 8 -21.19 -6.16 -18.07
C HIS A 8 -21.32 -5.47 -16.70
N LEU A 9 -22.16 -6.02 -15.82
CA LEU A 9 -22.35 -5.51 -14.46
C LEU A 9 -21.09 -5.75 -13.62
N GLU A 10 -20.17 -4.80 -13.69
CA GLU A 10 -18.91 -4.83 -12.96
C GLU A 10 -18.87 -3.65 -11.98
N PRO A 11 -19.07 -3.87 -10.66
CA PRO A 11 -19.15 -2.79 -9.68
C PRO A 11 -17.94 -1.84 -9.66
N MET A 12 -16.76 -2.34 -10.04
CA MET A 12 -15.51 -1.56 -10.11
C MET A 12 -15.14 -1.12 -11.54
N GLY A 13 -15.97 -1.45 -12.53
CA GLY A 13 -15.78 -1.25 -13.97
C GLY A 13 -15.13 0.09 -14.35
N LEU A 14 -15.73 1.17 -13.88
CA LEU A 14 -15.33 2.54 -14.18
C LEU A 14 -13.90 2.89 -13.76
N LEU A 15 -13.33 2.16 -12.81
CA LEU A 15 -12.02 2.46 -12.23
C LEU A 15 -10.90 1.63 -12.87
N TRP A 16 -11.11 0.34 -13.14
CA TRP A 16 -10.06 -0.49 -13.75
C TRP A 16 -10.02 -0.37 -15.28
N ALA A 17 -11.10 0.06 -15.91
CA ALA A 17 -11.16 0.34 -17.35
C ALA A 17 -10.75 1.78 -17.71
N MET A 18 -10.16 2.54 -16.77
CA MET A 18 -9.67 3.89 -17.07
C MET A 18 -8.48 3.84 -18.02
N GLU A 19 -8.52 4.71 -19.03
CA GLU A 19 -7.46 4.85 -20.01
C GLU A 19 -6.81 6.25 -19.93
N PRO A 20 -5.50 6.35 -20.22
CA PRO A 20 -4.83 7.63 -20.33
C PRO A 20 -5.35 8.41 -21.55
N ASP A 21 -5.50 9.73 -21.42
CA ASP A 21 -5.89 10.58 -22.56
C ASP A 21 -4.78 10.67 -23.62
N ARG A 22 -3.55 10.25 -23.29
CA ARG A 22 -2.38 10.26 -24.16
C ARG A 22 -1.80 8.85 -24.27
N PRO A 23 -1.41 8.41 -25.48
CA PRO A 23 -0.77 7.12 -25.65
C PRO A 23 0.54 7.04 -24.86
N PHE A 24 0.86 5.85 -24.36
CA PHE A 24 2.06 5.54 -23.58
C PHE A 24 2.17 6.25 -22.21
N TRP A 25 1.09 6.90 -21.73
CA TRP A 25 1.05 7.45 -20.38
C TRP A 25 0.48 6.45 -19.38
N SER A 26 1.05 6.39 -18.19
CA SER A 26 0.54 5.59 -17.07
C SER A 26 0.13 6.51 -15.91
N LEU A 27 -0.76 6.00 -15.05
CA LEU A 27 -1.08 6.68 -13.80
C LEU A 27 0.11 6.52 -12.86
N VAL A 28 0.70 7.63 -12.42
CA VAL A 28 1.77 7.63 -11.41
C VAL A 28 1.32 8.41 -10.19
N LYS A 29 1.16 7.72 -9.07
CA LYS A 29 0.86 8.33 -7.77
C LYS A 29 2.17 8.49 -6.98
N ARG A 30 2.77 9.69 -7.05
CA ARG A 30 4.04 9.98 -6.36
C ARG A 30 3.85 10.28 -4.88
N ASP A 31 2.87 11.13 -4.57
CA ASP A 31 2.49 11.48 -3.21
C ASP A 31 1.30 10.62 -2.79
N VAL A 32 1.56 9.59 -1.99
CA VAL A 32 0.55 8.65 -1.46
C VAL A 32 -0.25 9.23 -0.28
N GLN A 33 0.20 10.34 0.31
CA GLN A 33 -0.50 11.02 1.40
C GLN A 33 -1.79 11.68 0.88
N LYS A 34 -1.72 12.31 -0.29
CA LYS A 34 -2.89 12.90 -0.94
C LYS A 34 -3.79 11.82 -1.55
N PRO A 35 -5.12 11.90 -1.43
CA PRO A 35 -6.00 11.03 -2.20
C PRO A 35 -5.84 11.26 -3.70
N PHE A 36 -6.32 10.32 -4.51
CA PHE A 36 -6.62 10.57 -5.92
C PHE A 36 -8.12 10.86 -6.03
N VAL A 37 -8.45 11.95 -6.71
CA VAL A 37 -9.84 12.41 -6.86
C VAL A 37 -10.41 11.82 -8.15
N VAL A 38 -11.53 11.13 -8.02
CA VAL A 38 -12.30 10.58 -9.14
C VAL A 38 -13.58 11.38 -9.28
N GLU A 39 -13.73 12.06 -10.41
CA GLU A 39 -14.97 12.73 -10.77
C GLU A 39 -15.86 11.76 -11.53
N LEU A 40 -17.07 11.56 -11.02
CA LEU A 40 -18.10 10.70 -11.59
C LEU A 40 -19.18 11.59 -12.15
N GLU A 41 -19.41 11.49 -13.46
CA GLU A 41 -20.46 12.22 -14.17
C GLU A 41 -21.53 11.23 -14.62
N VAL A 42 -22.79 11.56 -14.39
CA VAL A 42 -23.95 10.88 -14.98
C VAL A 42 -24.44 11.76 -16.11
N LEU A 43 -24.42 11.23 -17.34
CA LEU A 43 -24.85 11.94 -18.54
C LEU A 43 -26.13 11.30 -19.09
N ASP A 44 -26.98 12.10 -19.75
CA ASP A 44 -28.14 11.57 -20.46
C ASP A 44 -27.79 11.17 -21.89
N GLY A 45 -28.38 10.07 -22.34
CA GLY A 45 -28.16 9.53 -23.68
C GLY A 45 -26.87 8.70 -23.83
N GLN A 46 -26.82 7.91 -24.89
CA GLN A 46 -25.68 7.07 -25.29
C GLN A 46 -24.93 7.63 -26.51
N GLU A 47 -25.19 8.89 -26.88
CA GLU A 47 -24.62 9.48 -28.09
C GLU A 47 -23.12 9.76 -27.95
N PRO A 48 -22.35 9.73 -29.07
CA PRO A 48 -20.90 9.88 -29.06
C PRO A 48 -20.42 11.28 -28.63
N ASP A 49 -21.28 12.29 -28.79
CA ASP A 49 -21.05 13.62 -28.21
C ASP A 49 -21.48 13.59 -26.75
N ARG A 50 -20.67 14.15 -25.85
CA ARG A 50 -20.94 14.22 -24.40
C ARG A 50 -22.40 14.66 -24.18
N GLY A 51 -23.25 13.71 -23.78
CA GLY A 51 -24.64 13.97 -23.43
C GLY A 51 -24.78 15.02 -22.33
N TRP A 52 -26.01 15.49 -22.05
CA TRP A 52 -26.18 16.51 -21.03
C TRP A 52 -25.93 15.96 -19.62
N LEU A 53 -25.25 16.73 -18.78
CA LEU A 53 -24.90 16.34 -17.43
C LEU A 53 -26.14 16.28 -16.54
N LEU A 54 -26.52 15.08 -16.11
CA LEU A 54 -27.59 14.82 -15.15
C LEU A 54 -27.16 15.13 -13.72
N SER A 55 -25.97 14.66 -13.35
CA SER A 55 -25.45 14.71 -11.99
C SER A 55 -23.94 14.51 -11.97
N GLN A 56 -23.28 15.02 -10.94
CA GLN A 56 -21.86 14.81 -10.70
C GLN A 56 -21.62 14.44 -9.25
N ALA A 57 -20.63 13.58 -9.01
CA ALA A 57 -20.11 13.27 -7.69
C ALA A 57 -18.58 13.25 -7.72
N VAL A 58 -17.99 13.55 -6.58
CA VAL A 58 -16.53 13.49 -6.40
C VAL A 58 -16.23 12.42 -5.36
N GLN A 59 -15.36 11.48 -5.71
CA GLN A 59 -14.93 10.42 -4.82
C GLN A 59 -13.42 10.49 -4.60
N GLU A 60 -13.02 10.64 -3.34
CA GLU A 60 -11.63 10.55 -2.94
C GLU A 60 -11.21 9.09 -2.74
N ARG A 61 -10.06 8.73 -3.30
CA ARG A 61 -9.47 7.39 -3.21
C ARG A 61 -8.14 7.52 -2.49
N HIS A 62 -8.11 7.13 -1.22
CA HIS A 62 -6.91 7.18 -0.39
C HIS A 62 -5.99 5.98 -0.68
N PHE A 63 -4.67 6.22 -0.63
CA PHE A 63 -3.63 5.19 -0.82
C PHE A 63 -2.99 4.72 0.49
N MET A 64 -3.34 5.37 1.60
CA MET A 64 -2.95 4.98 2.94
C MET A 64 -4.21 4.81 3.76
N ALA A 65 -4.31 3.67 4.45
CA ALA A 65 -5.41 3.35 5.33
C ALA A 65 -5.49 4.35 6.51
N PRO A 66 -6.68 4.53 7.10
CA PRO A 66 -6.81 5.22 8.38
C PRO A 66 -5.89 4.59 9.44
N GLY A 67 -5.24 5.37 10.28
CA GLY A 67 -4.24 4.90 11.26
C GLY A 67 -2.81 4.91 10.72
N VAL A 68 -2.56 4.37 9.52
CA VAL A 68 -1.22 4.41 8.90
C VAL A 68 -0.76 5.84 8.68
N ARG A 69 -1.68 6.72 8.26
CA ARG A 69 -1.40 8.15 8.03
C ARG A 69 -0.93 8.88 9.28
N ASP A 70 -1.44 8.49 10.45
CA ASP A 70 -1.17 9.17 11.72
C ASP A 70 0.15 8.71 12.35
N GLU A 71 0.59 7.50 12.01
CA GLU A 71 1.82 6.89 12.52
C GLU A 71 3.05 7.14 11.62
N VAL A 72 2.83 7.51 10.36
CA VAL A 72 3.89 7.88 9.40
C VAL A 72 4.35 9.32 9.64
N LYS A 73 5.66 9.54 9.66
CA LYS A 73 6.28 10.87 9.80
C LYS A 73 6.99 11.27 8.53
N GLU A 74 6.88 12.52 8.12
CA GLU A 74 7.68 13.04 7.02
C GLU A 74 9.05 13.48 7.54
N THR A 75 10.12 13.00 6.92
CA THR A 75 11.49 13.42 7.21
C THR A 75 11.73 14.80 6.60
N LYS A 76 12.82 15.47 7.02
CA LYS A 76 13.19 16.80 6.50
C LYS A 76 13.41 16.82 4.98
N ASP A 77 13.73 15.68 4.40
CA ASP A 77 13.99 15.52 2.96
C ASP A 77 12.73 15.10 2.17
N GLY A 78 11.56 15.06 2.81
CA GLY A 78 10.29 14.73 2.18
C GLY A 78 10.05 13.23 1.98
N LEU A 79 10.84 12.36 2.64
CA LEU A 79 10.62 10.92 2.66
C LEU A 79 9.67 10.55 3.81
N LEU A 80 8.96 9.43 3.64
CA LEU A 80 8.08 8.91 4.69
C LEU A 80 8.85 7.94 5.57
N ASP A 81 8.98 8.28 6.84
CA ASP A 81 9.42 7.39 7.92
C ASP A 81 8.21 6.63 8.46
N VAL A 82 8.23 5.32 8.25
CA VAL A 82 7.13 4.40 8.55
C VAL A 82 7.53 3.41 9.64
N VAL A 83 8.67 3.62 10.31
CA VAL A 83 9.21 2.65 11.28
C VAL A 83 8.27 2.37 12.46
N GLU A 84 7.40 3.33 12.81
CA GLU A 84 6.38 3.22 13.84
C GLU A 84 4.97 2.91 13.29
N GLY A 85 4.81 2.83 11.97
CA GLY A 85 3.51 2.72 11.28
C GLY A 85 2.85 1.35 11.29
N PHE A 86 3.43 0.39 12.00
CA PHE A 86 2.97 -0.98 12.01
C PHE A 86 3.09 -1.61 13.40
N GLN A 87 2.05 -2.36 13.77
CA GLN A 87 2.04 -3.11 15.01
C GLN A 87 3.11 -4.21 14.99
N SER A 88 3.80 -4.39 16.12
CA SER A 88 4.79 -5.44 16.25
C SER A 88 4.13 -6.83 16.16
N PRO A 89 4.66 -7.77 15.35
CA PRO A 89 4.17 -9.15 15.29
C PRO A 89 4.34 -9.90 16.61
N LEU A 90 5.06 -9.34 17.59
CA LEU A 90 5.12 -9.88 18.95
C LEU A 90 3.80 -9.71 19.72
N VAL A 91 2.94 -8.76 19.31
CA VAL A 91 1.61 -8.57 19.90
C VAL A 91 0.64 -9.64 19.40
N GLU A 92 0.71 -10.00 18.11
CA GLU A 92 -0.07 -11.07 17.51
C GLU A 92 0.82 -12.08 16.79
N THR A 93 1.14 -13.18 17.47
CA THR A 93 2.12 -14.18 17.03
C THR A 93 1.67 -15.06 15.86
N LYS A 94 0.47 -14.84 15.29
CA LYS A 94 -0.03 -15.62 14.15
C LYS A 94 0.76 -15.40 12.86
N SER A 95 1.46 -14.28 12.75
CA SER A 95 2.30 -13.93 11.61
C SER A 95 3.78 -14.32 11.78
N PHE A 96 4.15 -14.98 12.88
CA PHE A 96 5.52 -15.43 13.08
C PHE A 96 5.89 -16.54 12.10
N ILE A 97 6.99 -16.33 11.37
CA ILE A 97 7.55 -17.34 10.49
C ILE A 97 8.31 -18.34 11.37
N PRO A 98 8.02 -19.65 11.30
CA PRO A 98 8.61 -20.67 12.17
C PRO A 98 10.02 -21.05 11.71
N VAL A 99 10.94 -20.09 11.78
CA VAL A 99 12.33 -20.24 11.30
C VAL A 99 13.14 -21.26 12.11
N GLU A 100 12.73 -21.53 13.35
CA GLU A 100 13.34 -22.55 14.21
C GLU A 100 13.23 -23.97 13.65
N ARG A 101 12.26 -24.20 12.76
CA ARG A 101 12.04 -25.50 12.10
C ARG A 101 12.96 -25.73 10.91
N SER A 102 13.70 -24.71 10.47
CA SER A 102 14.64 -24.82 9.36
C SER A 102 15.94 -25.49 9.83
N ASP A 103 16.47 -26.39 9.00
CA ASP A 103 17.80 -27.00 9.18
C ASP A 103 18.91 -26.25 8.43
N THR A 104 18.57 -25.12 7.81
CA THR A 104 19.51 -24.28 7.06
C THR A 104 20.06 -23.14 7.92
N THR A 105 21.30 -22.73 7.64
CA THR A 105 21.90 -21.52 8.22
C THR A 105 21.17 -20.26 7.73
N LEU A 106 20.77 -19.41 8.66
CA LEU A 106 20.09 -18.14 8.36
C LEU A 106 21.11 -17.00 8.38
N LEU A 107 20.97 -16.04 7.45
CA LEU A 107 21.72 -14.79 7.42
C LEU A 107 20.75 -13.63 7.61
N PHE A 108 21.00 -12.76 8.58
CA PHE A 108 20.22 -11.54 8.78
C PHE A 108 20.98 -10.34 8.23
N LEU A 109 20.33 -9.60 7.32
CA LEU A 109 20.81 -8.33 6.81
C LEU A 109 19.92 -7.23 7.39
N VAL A 110 20.53 -6.33 8.15
CA VAL A 110 19.81 -5.27 8.86
C VAL A 110 20.37 -3.92 8.44
N GLY A 111 19.50 -3.03 7.96
CA GLY A 111 19.84 -1.63 7.80
C GLY A 111 19.78 -0.92 9.15
N GLN A 112 20.89 -0.30 9.57
CA GLN A 112 20.92 0.45 10.83
C GLN A 112 20.10 1.75 10.79
N ASP A 113 19.87 2.29 9.59
CA ASP A 113 19.10 3.51 9.34
C ASP A 113 17.82 3.19 8.52
N ASP A 114 17.25 2.00 8.77
CA ASP A 114 16.02 1.57 8.10
C ASP A 114 14.80 2.29 8.69
N HIS A 115 14.26 3.23 7.93
CA HIS A 115 13.06 4.00 8.27
C HIS A 115 11.75 3.34 7.79
N ASN A 116 11.80 2.09 7.31
CA ASN A 116 10.63 1.33 6.92
C ASN A 116 10.27 0.28 7.99
N TRP A 117 11.27 -0.44 8.50
CA TRP A 117 11.08 -1.50 9.50
C TRP A 117 12.09 -1.44 10.63
N LYS A 118 11.68 -1.86 11.84
CA LYS A 118 12.57 -2.04 13.01
C LYS A 118 13.47 -3.27 12.87
N GLY A 119 14.31 -3.29 11.85
CA GLY A 119 15.09 -4.46 11.45
C GLY A 119 16.00 -5.00 12.55
N GLU A 120 16.74 -4.13 13.24
CA GLU A 120 17.66 -4.53 14.33
C GLU A 120 16.92 -5.21 15.47
N PHE A 121 15.82 -4.60 15.92
CA PHE A 121 14.96 -5.16 16.95
C PHE A 121 14.45 -6.56 16.56
N TYR A 122 13.97 -6.75 15.33
CA TYR A 122 13.45 -8.05 14.90
C TYR A 122 14.56 -9.10 14.71
N ALA A 123 15.73 -8.72 14.24
CA ALA A 123 16.87 -9.64 14.13
C ALA A 123 17.31 -10.14 15.50
N ASP A 124 17.32 -9.28 16.52
CA ASP A 124 17.60 -9.65 17.90
C ASP A 124 16.52 -10.59 18.48
N GLU A 125 15.24 -10.30 18.24
CA GLU A 125 14.13 -11.13 18.72
C GLU A 125 14.15 -12.52 18.06
N ILE A 126 14.38 -12.60 16.75
CA ILE A 126 14.52 -13.88 16.05
C ILE A 126 15.75 -14.64 16.56
N SER A 127 16.87 -13.96 16.82
CA SER A 127 18.07 -14.58 17.38
C SER A 127 17.82 -15.21 18.75
N LYS A 128 17.11 -14.50 19.64
CA LYS A 128 16.70 -15.03 20.95
C LYS A 128 15.77 -16.23 20.79
N HIS A 129 14.80 -16.15 19.87
CA HIS A 129 13.87 -17.24 19.59
C HIS A 129 14.57 -18.51 19.09
N LEU A 130 15.55 -18.37 18.19
CA LEU A 130 16.37 -19.49 17.69
C LEU A 130 17.19 -20.13 18.81
N GLN A 131 17.85 -19.32 19.64
CA GLN A 131 18.63 -19.82 20.78
C GLN A 131 17.76 -20.57 21.79
N ALA A 132 16.55 -20.07 22.08
CA ALA A 132 15.60 -20.75 22.96
C ALA A 132 15.17 -22.14 22.42
N HIS A 133 15.27 -22.35 21.10
CA HIS A 133 15.01 -23.63 20.44
C HIS A 133 16.29 -24.45 20.16
N GLY A 134 17.42 -24.08 20.78
CA GLY A 134 18.69 -24.81 20.70
C GLY A 134 19.45 -24.62 19.39
N LYS A 135 19.08 -23.64 18.57
CA LYS A 135 19.82 -23.27 17.36
C LYS A 135 20.94 -22.27 17.72
N GLU A 136 22.01 -22.27 16.95
CA GLU A 136 23.11 -21.31 17.11
C GLU A 136 22.65 -19.88 16.81
N LYS A 137 23.35 -18.89 17.38
CA LYS A 137 23.08 -17.48 17.08
C LYS A 137 23.55 -17.17 15.65
N PRO A 138 22.69 -16.58 14.80
CA PRO A 138 23.10 -16.03 13.51
C PRO A 138 24.04 -14.83 13.65
#